data_AF-A0A9Q1B054-F1
#
_entry.id   AF-A0A9Q1B054-F1
#
_cell.length_a   1.000
_cell.length_b   1.000
_cell.length_c   1.000
_cell.angle_alpha   90.00
_cell.angle_beta   90.00
_cell.angle_gamma   90.00
#
_symmetry.space_group_name_H-M   'P 1'
#
loop_
_entity.id
_entity.type
_entity.pdbx_description
1 polymer ?
#
loop_
_entity_poly.entity_id
_entity_poly.type
_entity_poly.pdbx_seq_one_letter_code
_entity_poly.pdbx_strand_id
1 'polypeptide(L)'
;SWSWARIPGVLQRLGITYCILALMQTCFSIKDFDQYQFENWWASVRDLILYWPEWIIMVILEALWLCLTFLLPVPGCPKRYLGPGGIGDDGKYPNCTGGAAGYIDKLLLGEGHMYQHPTCKEIYKTTQPFDPEGILGTINSVLMAFLDFQAGKIILIYRQEPLSILKRFLIWAILLGVISAILTKCTQNEGFIPINKNLWSLSFVTTLSCFSFVLLGIMFYVIDVKNWWGGQPFIFP
;
A
#
# COMPACT_ATOMS: atom_id res chain seq x y z
N SER A 1 10.02 1.66 -33.51
CA SER A 1 10.42 2.43 -32.33
C SER A 1 9.41 2.17 -31.22
N TRP A 2 9.86 1.69 -30.05
CA TRP A 2 9.01 1.47 -28.87
C TRP A 2 8.92 2.70 -27.96
N SER A 3 9.46 3.84 -28.40
CA SER A 3 9.61 5.08 -27.61
C SER A 3 8.30 5.73 -27.14
N TRP A 4 7.14 5.24 -27.60
CA TRP A 4 5.81 5.73 -27.22
C TRP A 4 5.08 4.80 -26.24
N ALA A 5 5.62 3.61 -25.98
CA ALA A 5 4.94 2.63 -25.15
C ALA A 5 5.05 3.00 -23.66
N ARG A 6 3.92 3.16 -22.98
CA ARG A 6 3.89 3.45 -21.54
C ARG A 6 4.35 2.23 -20.74
N ILE A 7 5.32 2.43 -19.85
CA ILE A 7 5.80 1.42 -18.90
C ILE A 7 6.15 2.15 -17.59
N PRO A 8 5.58 1.75 -16.43
CA PRO A 8 4.62 0.67 -16.22
C PRO A 8 3.14 1.09 -16.39
N GLY A 9 2.31 0.14 -16.81
CA GLY A 9 0.84 0.23 -16.75
C GLY A 9 0.26 -0.46 -15.51
N VAL A 10 -1.03 -0.24 -15.25
CA VAL A 10 -1.74 -0.77 -14.07
C VAL A 10 -1.61 -2.30 -13.95
N LEU A 11 -1.83 -3.02 -15.05
CA LEU A 11 -1.73 -4.49 -15.05
C LEU A 11 -0.31 -4.98 -14.78
N GLN A 12 0.72 -4.25 -15.24
CA GLN A 12 2.11 -4.60 -14.97
C GLN A 12 2.45 -4.40 -13.50
N ARG A 13 2.00 -3.29 -12.89
CA ARG A 13 2.18 -3.07 -11.45
C ARG A 13 1.49 -4.15 -10.62
N LEU A 14 0.25 -4.49 -10.95
CA LEU A 14 -0.47 -5.58 -10.27
C LEU A 14 0.24 -6.92 -10.45
N GLY A 15 0.70 -7.24 -11.67
CA GLY A 15 1.46 -8.45 -11.95
C GLY A 15 2.76 -8.54 -11.14
N ILE A 16 3.55 -7.46 -11.08
CA ILE A 16 4.77 -7.40 -10.26
C ILE A 16 4.43 -7.56 -8.78
N THR A 17 3.39 -6.87 -8.31
CA THR A 17 2.94 -6.92 -6.91
C THR A 17 2.61 -8.35 -6.49
N TYR A 18 1.75 -9.03 -7.25
CA TYR A 18 1.40 -10.42 -6.96
C TYR A 18 2.56 -11.39 -7.14
N CYS A 19 3.45 -11.15 -8.11
CA CYS A 19 4.65 -11.97 -8.29
C CYS A 19 5.56 -11.91 -7.06
N ILE A 20 5.84 -10.71 -6.54
CA ILE A 20 6.66 -10.53 -5.33
C ILE A 20 6.03 -11.25 -4.13
N LEU A 21 4.72 -11.06 -3.91
CA LEU A 21 4.02 -11.73 -2.81
C LEU A 21 4.00 -13.25 -2.97
N ALA A 22 3.78 -13.76 -4.17
CA ALA A 22 3.78 -15.20 -4.44
C ALA A 22 5.17 -15.82 -4.21
N LEU A 23 6.24 -15.15 -4.66
CA LEU A 23 7.61 -15.58 -4.40
C LEU A 23 7.91 -15.58 -2.90
N MET A 24 7.58 -14.49 -2.21
CA MET A 24 7.77 -14.38 -0.77
C MET A 24 7.03 -15.49 -0.02
N GLN A 25 5.74 -15.70 -0.33
CA GLN A 25 4.94 -16.76 0.29
C GLN A 25 5.46 -18.15 -0.06
N THR A 26 5.97 -18.39 -1.27
CA THR A 26 6.50 -19.70 -1.66
C THR A 26 7.81 -20.01 -0.93
N CYS A 27 8.68 -19.01 -0.76
CA CYS A 27 9.96 -19.15 -0.05
C CYS A 27 9.79 -19.36 1.46
N PHE A 28 8.80 -18.70 2.08
CA PHE A 28 8.56 -18.75 3.53
C PHE A 28 7.26 -19.50 3.89
N SER A 29 6.77 -20.36 2.98
CA SER A 29 5.53 -21.10 3.19
C SER A 29 5.64 -22.04 4.38
N ILE A 30 4.63 -22.01 5.24
CA ILE A 30 4.54 -22.89 6.40
C ILE A 30 3.43 -23.89 6.13
N LYS A 31 3.80 -25.17 6.18
CA LYS A 31 2.95 -26.29 5.78
C LYS A 31 2.15 -26.88 6.94
N ASP A 32 2.70 -26.86 8.15
CA ASP A 32 2.12 -27.52 9.31
C ASP A 32 1.71 -26.50 10.38
N PHE A 33 0.47 -26.00 10.29
CA PHE A 33 -0.09 -25.08 11.29
C PHE A 33 -0.37 -25.78 12.63
N ASP A 34 -0.67 -27.09 12.60
CA ASP A 34 -1.00 -27.89 13.78
C ASP A 34 0.20 -28.11 14.69
N GLN A 35 1.43 -28.06 14.17
CA GLN A 35 2.65 -28.18 14.96
C GLN A 35 2.92 -26.94 15.84
N TYR A 36 2.25 -25.82 15.58
CA TYR A 36 2.41 -24.53 16.27
C TYR A 36 1.16 -24.12 17.05
N GLN A 37 0.56 -25.08 17.76
CA GLN A 37 -0.39 -24.78 18.85
C GLN A 37 0.40 -24.25 20.06
N PHE A 38 0.59 -22.93 20.11
CA PHE A 38 1.13 -22.27 21.29
C PHE A 38 0.05 -22.26 22.39
N GLU A 39 0.26 -22.96 23.51
CA GLU A 39 -0.62 -22.89 24.69
C GLU A 39 -0.45 -21.61 25.53
N ASN A 40 0.52 -20.75 25.16
CA ASN A 40 0.93 -19.57 25.94
C ASN A 40 0.43 -18.23 25.34
N TRP A 41 0.68 -17.11 26.03
CA TRP A 41 0.43 -15.71 25.59
C TRP A 41 0.77 -15.47 24.10
N TRP A 42 1.83 -16.10 23.61
CA TRP A 42 2.30 -16.03 22.22
C TRP A 42 1.27 -16.48 21.17
N ALA A 43 0.21 -17.19 21.56
CA ALA A 43 -0.94 -17.51 20.70
C ALA A 43 -1.59 -16.24 20.11
N SER A 44 -1.60 -15.13 20.85
CA SER A 44 -2.18 -13.86 20.38
C SER A 44 -1.37 -13.17 19.28
N VAL A 45 -0.12 -13.57 19.04
CA VAL A 45 0.75 -12.99 17.99
C VAL A 45 1.28 -14.05 17.02
N ARG A 46 0.65 -15.24 17.00
CA ARG A 46 1.06 -16.36 16.14
C ARG A 46 1.11 -16.00 14.66
N ASP A 47 0.17 -15.20 14.17
CA ASP A 47 0.11 -14.72 12.79
C ASP A 47 1.26 -13.77 12.40
N LEU A 48 1.90 -13.12 13.37
CA LEU A 48 3.08 -12.29 13.15
C LEU A 48 4.36 -13.11 13.26
N ILE A 49 4.45 -13.95 14.29
CA ILE A 49 5.65 -14.75 14.58
C ILE A 49 5.87 -15.80 13.51
N LEU A 50 4.81 -16.43 13.04
CA LEU A 50 4.92 -17.48 12.04
C LEU A 50 5.50 -16.92 10.71
N TYR A 51 5.14 -15.69 10.36
CA TYR A 51 5.54 -15.04 9.12
C TYR A 51 6.56 -13.91 9.32
N TRP A 52 7.37 -13.99 10.38
CA TRP A 52 8.37 -12.97 10.71
C TRP A 52 9.35 -12.63 9.57
N PRO A 53 9.80 -13.56 8.70
CA PRO A 53 10.72 -13.20 7.61
C PRO A 53 10.06 -12.30 6.57
N GLU A 54 8.76 -12.53 6.30
CA GLU A 54 7.99 -11.70 5.38
C GLU A 54 7.86 -10.28 5.92
N TRP A 55 7.57 -10.13 7.22
CA TRP A 55 7.51 -8.82 7.88
C TRP A 55 8.84 -8.06 7.80
N ILE A 56 9.97 -8.74 7.93
CA ILE A 56 11.29 -8.11 7.77
C ILE A 56 11.47 -7.59 6.34
N ILE A 57 11.13 -8.39 5.33
CA ILE A 57 11.22 -7.96 3.92
C ILE A 57 10.36 -6.72 3.70
N MET A 58 9.13 -6.72 4.21
CA MET A 58 8.21 -5.60 4.08
C MET A 58 8.72 -4.33 4.79
N VAL A 59 9.31 -4.46 5.98
CA VAL A 59 9.93 -3.35 6.70
C VAL A 59 11.13 -2.79 5.94
N ILE A 60 11.97 -3.64 5.33
CA ILE A 60 13.11 -3.21 4.52
C ILE A 60 12.63 -2.45 3.27
N LEU A 61 11.61 -2.97 2.60
CA LEU A 61 11.01 -2.31 1.42
C LEU A 61 10.44 -0.93 1.79
N GLU A 62 9.71 -0.83 2.89
CA GLU A 62 9.14 0.44 3.34
C GLU A 62 10.23 1.42 3.81
N ALA A 63 11.25 0.93 4.53
CA ALA A 63 12.39 1.76 4.93
C ALA A 63 13.14 2.31 3.71
N LEU A 64 13.29 1.50 2.65
CA LEU A 64 13.85 1.94 1.37
C LEU A 64 12.97 3.01 0.72
N TRP A 65 11.65 2.81 0.69
CA TRP A 65 10.71 3.80 0.16
C TRP A 65 10.80 5.13 0.90
N LEU A 66 10.81 5.12 2.24
CA LEU A 66 10.96 6.30 3.07
C LEU A 66 12.31 6.99 2.85
N CYS A 67 13.39 6.21 2.78
CA CYS A 67 14.74 6.72 2.53
C CYS A 67 14.81 7.45 1.18
N LEU A 68 14.34 6.80 0.09
CA LEU A 68 14.33 7.39 -1.25
C LEU A 68 13.43 8.63 -1.30
N THR A 69 12.26 8.58 -0.68
CA THR A 69 11.28 9.67 -0.71
C THR A 69 11.78 10.92 0.04
N PHE A 70 12.43 10.74 1.20
CA PHE A 70 12.77 11.86 2.09
C PHE A 70 14.24 12.29 2.07
N LEU A 71 15.17 11.42 1.68
CA LEU A 71 16.61 11.69 1.72
C LEU A 71 17.23 11.94 0.34
N LEU A 72 16.59 11.50 -0.75
CA LEU A 72 17.12 11.71 -2.09
C LEU A 72 17.10 13.21 -2.47
N PRO A 73 18.26 13.84 -2.77
CA PRO A 73 18.29 15.22 -3.23
C PRO A 73 17.85 15.29 -4.69
N VAL A 74 16.71 15.93 -4.95
CA VAL A 74 16.23 16.20 -6.32
C VAL A 74 16.68 17.61 -6.73
N PRO A 75 17.38 17.78 -7.88
CA PRO A 75 17.82 19.09 -8.34
C PRO A 75 16.66 20.08 -8.49
N GLY A 76 16.77 21.25 -7.86
CA GLY A 76 15.77 22.32 -7.98
C GLY A 76 14.50 22.13 -7.12
N CYS A 77 14.42 21.07 -6.31
CA CYS A 77 13.28 20.79 -5.44
C CYS A 77 13.68 20.82 -3.96
N PRO A 78 12.77 21.22 -3.06
CA PRO A 78 13.04 21.15 -1.63
C PRO A 78 13.12 19.69 -1.20
N LYS A 79 13.90 19.41 -0.15
CA LYS A 79 13.91 18.06 0.44
C LYS A 79 12.52 17.72 0.93
N ARG A 80 12.13 16.44 0.79
CA ARG A 80 10.82 15.92 1.25
C ARG A 80 9.61 16.44 0.46
N TYR A 81 9.83 16.92 -0.76
CA TYR A 81 8.74 17.38 -1.61
C TYR A 81 7.84 16.22 -2.05
N LEU A 82 6.55 16.30 -1.72
CA LEU A 82 5.50 15.32 -2.09
C LEU A 82 4.38 15.96 -2.94
N GLY A 83 4.60 17.22 -3.36
CA GLY A 83 3.60 18.04 -4.00
C GLY A 83 3.42 17.76 -5.50
N PRO A 84 2.38 18.35 -6.08
CA PRO A 84 2.07 18.19 -7.50
C PRO A 84 3.02 18.99 -8.42
N GLY A 85 3.77 19.95 -7.92
CA GLY A 85 4.49 20.93 -8.75
C GLY A 85 3.53 21.84 -9.51
N GLY A 86 3.95 22.38 -10.66
CA GLY A 86 3.15 23.30 -11.46
C GLY A 86 2.82 24.59 -10.71
N ILE A 87 1.54 24.97 -10.64
CA ILE A 87 1.05 26.11 -9.84
C ILE A 87 0.88 25.77 -8.35
N GLY A 88 1.15 24.52 -7.94
CA GLY A 88 1.20 24.14 -6.53
C GLY A 88 2.27 24.94 -5.77
N ASP A 89 2.06 25.15 -4.47
CA ASP A 89 2.96 25.93 -3.60
C ASP A 89 3.25 27.34 -4.15
N ASP A 90 2.22 28.03 -4.64
CA ASP A 90 2.29 29.33 -5.31
C ASP A 90 3.20 29.35 -6.55
N GLY A 91 3.42 28.20 -7.19
CA GLY A 91 4.27 28.07 -8.37
C GLY A 91 5.78 28.10 -8.07
N LYS A 92 6.18 27.92 -6.81
CA LYS A 92 7.61 27.92 -6.42
C LYS A 92 8.40 26.74 -7.00
N TYR A 93 7.73 25.61 -7.25
CA TYR A 93 8.39 24.36 -7.65
C TYR A 93 7.73 23.72 -8.89
N PRO A 94 7.72 24.41 -10.05
CA PRO A 94 6.92 23.99 -11.20
C PRO A 94 7.37 22.65 -11.81
N ASN A 95 8.67 22.35 -11.74
CA ASN A 95 9.28 21.15 -12.32
C ASN A 95 9.44 19.98 -11.34
N CYS A 96 8.88 20.08 -10.13
CA CYS A 96 9.08 19.13 -9.04
C CYS A 96 7.95 18.11 -8.87
N THR A 97 7.12 17.89 -9.91
CA THR A 97 5.95 17.00 -9.83
C THR A 97 6.30 15.61 -9.28
N GLY A 98 5.72 15.28 -8.12
CA GLY A 98 5.95 13.99 -7.46
C GLY A 98 7.31 13.84 -6.77
N GLY A 99 8.13 14.90 -6.71
CA GLY A 99 9.41 14.95 -6.02
C GLY A 99 10.35 13.80 -6.40
N ALA A 100 10.80 13.05 -5.40
CA ALA A 100 11.73 11.93 -5.59
C ALA A 100 11.15 10.80 -6.47
N ALA A 101 9.84 10.51 -6.36
CA ALA A 101 9.20 9.46 -7.16
C ALA A 101 9.25 9.79 -8.65
N GLY A 102 8.77 10.99 -9.01
CA GLY A 102 8.80 11.46 -10.40
C GLY A 102 10.22 11.58 -10.96
N TYR A 103 11.21 11.93 -10.13
CA TYR A 103 12.60 11.98 -10.54
C TYR A 103 13.19 10.58 -10.83
N ILE A 104 12.94 9.60 -9.96
CA ILE A 104 13.41 8.21 -10.15
C ILE A 104 12.77 7.59 -11.39
N ASP A 105 11.45 7.78 -11.57
CA ASP A 105 10.73 7.23 -12.71
C ASP A 105 11.26 7.80 -14.03
N LYS A 106 11.55 9.10 -14.10
CA LYS A 106 12.20 9.73 -15.26
C LYS A 106 13.58 9.14 -15.56
N LEU A 107 14.37 8.90 -14.53
CA LEU A 107 15.73 8.38 -14.66
C LEU A 107 15.75 6.93 -15.15
N LEU A 108 14.85 6.10 -14.63
CA LEU A 108 14.84 4.65 -14.91
C LEU A 108 13.99 4.26 -16.12
N LEU A 109 12.83 4.88 -16.29
CA LEU A 109 11.89 4.55 -17.37
C LEU A 109 12.10 5.46 -18.59
N GLY A 110 12.57 6.69 -18.38
CA GLY A 110 12.68 7.71 -19.41
C GLY A 110 11.35 8.43 -19.67
N GLU A 111 11.44 9.71 -20.05
CA GLU A 111 10.25 10.56 -20.19
C GLU A 111 9.22 10.06 -21.21
N GLY A 112 9.67 9.41 -22.29
CA GLY A 112 8.77 8.88 -23.34
C GLY A 112 7.94 7.67 -22.91
N HIS A 113 8.36 6.96 -21.86
CA HIS A 113 7.67 5.77 -21.35
C HIS A 113 6.75 6.06 -20.17
N MET A 114 6.79 7.27 -19.62
CA MET A 114 5.90 7.66 -18.52
C MET A 114 4.53 8.16 -19.01
N TYR A 115 3.57 8.18 -18.10
CA TYR A 115 2.25 8.74 -18.37
C TYR A 115 2.27 10.26 -18.61
N GLN A 116 1.77 10.68 -19.79
CA GLN A 116 1.84 12.07 -20.27
C GLN A 116 0.66 12.96 -19.84
N HIS A 117 -0.41 12.35 -19.33
CA HIS A 117 -1.65 13.04 -18.95
C HIS A 117 -2.03 12.79 -17.48
N PRO A 118 -1.11 13.00 -16.52
CA PRO A 118 -1.42 12.78 -15.12
C PRO A 118 -2.49 13.77 -14.63
N THR A 119 -3.29 13.37 -13.64
CA THR A 119 -4.37 14.23 -13.11
C THR A 119 -3.87 15.56 -12.55
N CYS A 120 -2.61 15.63 -12.09
CA CYS A 120 -1.99 16.88 -11.67
C CYS A 120 -1.75 17.88 -12.81
N LYS A 121 -1.72 17.44 -14.07
CA LYS A 121 -1.56 18.31 -15.25
C LYS A 121 -2.75 19.22 -15.45
N GLU A 122 -3.96 18.68 -15.37
CA GLU A 122 -5.19 19.47 -15.55
C GLU A 122 -5.42 20.42 -14.36
N ILE A 123 -5.19 19.94 -13.15
CA ILE A 123 -5.50 20.69 -11.92
C ILE A 123 -4.42 21.73 -11.61
N TYR A 124 -3.14 21.33 -11.70
CA TYR A 124 -1.99 22.15 -11.29
C TYR A 124 -1.19 22.69 -12.48
N LYS A 125 -1.65 22.52 -13.72
CA LYS A 125 -0.98 23.00 -14.95
C LYS A 125 0.49 22.57 -15.03
N THR A 126 0.79 21.35 -14.58
CA THR A 126 2.15 20.80 -14.58
C THR A 126 2.59 20.47 -16.00
N THR A 127 3.79 20.86 -16.39
CA THR A 127 4.37 20.52 -17.69
C THR A 127 5.06 19.16 -17.70
N GLN A 128 5.37 18.64 -16.51
CA GLN A 128 6.15 17.42 -16.33
C GLN A 128 5.27 16.15 -16.42
N PRO A 129 5.73 15.11 -17.12
CA PRO A 129 5.07 13.80 -17.07
C PRO A 129 5.28 13.15 -15.69
N PHE A 130 4.29 12.38 -15.24
CA PHE A 130 4.29 11.71 -13.94
C PHE A 130 3.50 10.41 -14.03
N ASP A 131 4.09 9.30 -13.58
CA ASP A 131 3.41 8.01 -13.61
C ASP A 131 2.91 7.59 -12.21
N PRO A 132 1.57 7.51 -11.98
CA PRO A 132 1.04 7.02 -10.71
C PRO A 132 1.30 5.52 -10.48
N GLU A 133 1.74 4.80 -11.51
CA GLU A 133 2.06 3.38 -11.47
C GLU A 133 3.57 3.12 -11.37
N GLY A 134 4.37 4.17 -11.14
CA GLY A 134 5.83 4.15 -11.14
C GLY A 134 6.48 3.19 -10.14
N ILE A 135 7.82 3.12 -10.22
CA ILE A 135 8.63 2.13 -9.51
C ILE A 135 8.49 2.31 -8.00
N LEU A 136 8.57 3.55 -7.54
CA LEU A 136 8.49 3.85 -6.11
C LEU A 136 7.09 3.56 -5.55
N GLY A 137 6.04 3.87 -6.32
CA GLY A 137 4.65 3.53 -5.95
C GLY A 137 4.38 2.03 -5.89
N THR A 138 5.10 1.23 -6.69
CA THR A 138 4.98 -0.23 -6.70
C THR A 138 5.39 -0.86 -5.36
N ILE A 139 6.37 -0.28 -4.65
CA ILE A 139 6.76 -0.74 -3.31
C ILE A 139 5.57 -0.66 -2.34
N ASN A 140 4.87 0.47 -2.36
CA ASN A 140 3.71 0.68 -1.49
C ASN A 140 2.49 -0.14 -1.94
N SER A 141 2.36 -0.44 -3.24
CA SER A 141 1.38 -1.41 -3.73
C SER A 141 1.63 -2.82 -3.18
N VAL A 142 2.89 -3.25 -3.09
CA VAL A 142 3.27 -4.52 -2.44
C VAL A 142 2.90 -4.49 -0.96
N LEU A 143 3.16 -3.38 -0.26
CA LEU A 143 2.74 -3.22 1.15
C LEU A 143 1.23 -3.34 1.33
N MET A 144 0.45 -2.65 0.50
CA MET A 144 -1.00 -2.71 0.58
C MET A 144 -1.52 -4.14 0.37
N ALA A 145 -1.05 -4.80 -0.67
CA ALA A 145 -1.46 -6.17 -0.97
C ALA A 145 -0.98 -7.17 0.10
N PHE A 146 0.18 -6.95 0.72
CA PHE A 146 0.65 -7.73 1.86
C PHE A 146 -0.25 -7.58 3.10
N LEU A 147 -0.72 -6.36 3.40
CA LEU A 147 -1.66 -6.13 4.50
C LEU A 147 -3.00 -6.86 4.27
N ASP A 148 -3.52 -6.86 3.05
CA ASP A 148 -4.71 -7.64 2.70
C ASP A 148 -4.44 -9.16 2.78
N PHE A 149 -3.24 -9.59 2.41
CA PHE A 149 -2.82 -10.98 2.54
C PHE A 149 -2.70 -11.43 4.01
N GLN A 150 -2.27 -10.54 4.91
CA GLN A 150 -2.30 -10.78 6.36
C GLN A 150 -3.73 -11.04 6.86
N ALA A 151 -4.74 -10.35 6.31
CA ALA A 151 -6.13 -10.62 6.65
C ALA A 151 -6.54 -12.06 6.28
N GLY A 152 -6.12 -12.54 5.10
CA GLY A 152 -6.31 -13.93 4.68
C GLY A 152 -5.64 -14.95 5.60
N LYS A 153 -4.40 -14.67 6.02
CA LYS A 153 -3.66 -15.50 6.99
C LYS A 153 -4.38 -15.60 8.32
N ILE A 154 -4.94 -14.50 8.82
CA ILE A 154 -5.74 -14.49 10.05
C ILE A 154 -6.96 -15.40 9.92
N ILE A 155 -7.69 -15.33 8.81
CA ILE A 155 -8.86 -16.20 8.58
C ILE A 155 -8.45 -17.67 8.59
N LEU A 156 -7.36 -18.03 7.90
CA LEU A 156 -6.89 -19.42 7.84
C LEU A 156 -6.44 -19.94 9.21
N ILE A 157 -5.65 -19.14 9.94
CA ILE A 157 -5.07 -19.52 11.23
C ILE A 157 -6.14 -19.64 12.34
N TYR A 158 -7.15 -18.77 12.33
CA TYR A 158 -8.19 -18.73 13.37
C TYR A 158 -9.55 -19.23 12.87
N ARG A 159 -9.56 -20.08 11.83
CA ARG A 159 -10.78 -20.56 11.17
C ARG A 159 -11.83 -21.14 12.12
N GLN A 160 -11.40 -21.79 13.20
CA GLN A 160 -12.28 -22.39 14.21
C GLN A 160 -12.81 -21.39 15.25
N GLU A 161 -12.27 -20.18 15.28
CA GLU A 161 -12.56 -19.15 16.28
C GLU A 161 -12.95 -17.80 15.62
N PRO A 162 -14.20 -17.67 15.12
CA PRO A 162 -14.63 -16.48 14.38
C PRO A 162 -14.54 -15.18 15.21
N LEU A 163 -14.72 -15.25 16.53
CA LEU A 163 -14.54 -14.08 17.40
C LEU A 163 -13.07 -13.65 17.49
N SER A 164 -12.12 -14.59 17.42
CA SER A 164 -10.69 -14.29 17.41
C SER A 164 -10.28 -13.60 16.10
N ILE A 165 -10.88 -13.99 14.97
CA ILE A 165 -10.71 -13.31 13.67
C ILE A 165 -11.17 -11.84 13.77
N LEU A 166 -12.39 -11.60 14.25
CA LEU A 166 -12.96 -10.25 14.36
C LEU A 166 -12.14 -9.34 15.29
N LYS A 167 -11.69 -9.86 16.44
CA LYS A 167 -10.81 -9.12 17.35
C LYS A 167 -9.52 -8.67 16.65
N ARG A 168 -8.93 -9.54 15.82
CA ARG A 168 -7.69 -9.23 15.10
C ARG A 168 -7.90 -8.21 13.99
N PHE A 169 -8.98 -8.32 13.22
CA PHE A 169 -9.32 -7.29 12.23
C PHE A 169 -9.51 -5.93 12.89
N LEU A 170 -10.14 -5.88 14.07
CA LEU A 170 -10.27 -4.64 14.83
C LEU A 170 -8.91 -4.12 15.33
N ILE A 171 -8.02 -4.98 15.83
CA ILE A 171 -6.67 -4.60 16.25
C ILE A 171 -5.88 -4.02 15.06
N TRP A 172 -5.91 -4.68 13.90
CA TRP A 172 -5.24 -4.21 12.69
C TRP A 172 -5.82 -2.89 12.18
N ALA A 173 -7.15 -2.75 12.17
CA ALA A 173 -7.81 -1.50 11.82
C ALA A 173 -7.37 -0.35 12.73
N ILE A 174 -7.37 -0.55 14.05
CA ILE A 174 -6.94 0.48 15.02
C ILE A 174 -5.46 0.80 14.83
N LEU A 175 -4.60 -0.20 14.71
CA LEU A 175 -3.15 -0.01 14.54
C LEU A 175 -2.83 0.79 13.27
N LEU A 176 -3.39 0.41 12.13
CA LEU A 176 -3.20 1.11 10.86
C LEU A 176 -3.84 2.50 10.88
N GLY A 177 -4.99 2.64 11.51
CA GLY A 177 -5.66 3.92 11.72
C GLY A 177 -4.84 4.89 12.57
N VAL A 178 -4.20 4.42 13.65
CA VAL A 178 -3.30 5.23 14.49
C VAL A 178 -2.05 5.64 13.71
N ILE A 179 -1.41 4.72 12.98
CA ILE A 179 -0.26 5.03 12.13
C ILE A 179 -0.65 6.11 11.10
N SER A 180 -1.78 5.92 10.41
CA SER A 180 -2.31 6.88 9.45
C SER A 180 -2.59 8.25 10.08
N ALA A 181 -3.21 8.28 11.27
CA ALA A 181 -3.50 9.52 12.00
C ALA A 181 -2.21 10.27 12.38
N ILE A 182 -1.17 9.55 12.83
CA ILE A 182 0.14 10.13 13.14
C ILE A 182 0.79 10.71 11.89
N LEU A 183 0.81 9.97 10.77
CA LEU A 183 1.44 10.41 9.53
C LEU A 183 0.74 11.63 8.92
N THR A 184 -0.58 11.69 9.00
CA THR A 184 -1.39 12.79 8.48
C THR A 184 -1.56 13.96 9.47
N LYS A 185 -1.18 13.77 10.75
CA LYS A 185 -1.54 14.66 11.86
C LYS A 185 -3.04 14.94 11.95
N CYS A 186 -3.88 14.04 11.46
CA CYS A 186 -5.32 14.25 11.26
C CYS A 186 -5.66 15.48 10.40
N THR A 187 -4.73 15.92 9.54
CA THR A 187 -4.93 17.02 8.59
C THR A 187 -4.90 16.47 7.16
N GLN A 188 -5.56 17.16 6.24
CA GLN A 188 -5.60 16.73 4.85
C GLN A 188 -4.25 16.94 4.14
N ASN A 189 -3.59 18.09 4.38
CA ASN A 189 -2.46 18.56 3.58
C ASN A 189 -1.18 18.85 4.38
N GLU A 190 -1.24 18.95 5.72
CA GLU A 190 -0.12 19.42 6.57
C GLU A 190 0.55 18.30 7.39
N GLY A 191 0.21 17.05 7.08
CA GLY A 191 0.83 15.87 7.67
C GLY A 191 2.31 15.72 7.32
N PHE A 192 3.01 14.83 8.03
CA PHE A 192 4.36 14.40 7.63
C PHE A 192 4.34 13.73 6.25
N ILE A 193 3.31 12.93 6.00
CA ILE A 193 3.02 12.30 4.72
C ILE A 193 1.52 12.49 4.46
N PRO A 194 1.10 13.43 3.61
CA PRO A 194 -0.32 13.60 3.29
C PRO A 194 -0.84 12.40 2.49
N ILE A 195 -2.16 12.18 2.55
CA ILE A 195 -2.81 11.11 1.79
C ILE A 195 -2.73 11.45 0.30
N ASN A 196 -1.84 10.77 -0.41
CA ASN A 196 -1.64 10.97 -1.84
C ASN A 196 -1.79 9.65 -2.60
N LYS A 197 -2.88 9.55 -3.38
CA LYS A 197 -3.17 8.41 -4.25
C LYS A 197 -2.18 8.27 -5.40
N ASN A 198 -1.76 9.38 -6.00
CA ASN A 198 -0.86 9.36 -7.16
C ASN A 198 0.55 8.88 -6.79
N LEU A 199 1.00 9.16 -5.56
CA LEU A 199 2.27 8.66 -5.03
C LEU A 199 2.16 7.28 -4.37
N TRP A 200 0.94 6.75 -4.23
CA TRP A 200 0.67 5.59 -3.39
C TRP A 200 1.27 5.74 -1.99
N SER A 201 1.19 6.94 -1.41
CA SER A 201 1.89 7.29 -0.16
C SER A 201 1.61 6.30 0.98
N LEU A 202 2.56 6.14 1.90
CA LEU A 202 2.39 5.27 3.08
C LEU A 202 1.12 5.60 3.87
N SER A 203 0.79 6.89 4.05
CA SER A 203 -0.46 7.31 4.69
C SER A 203 -1.68 6.81 3.92
N PHE A 204 -1.69 6.92 2.59
CA PHE A 204 -2.78 6.40 1.77
C PHE A 204 -2.95 4.89 1.93
N VAL A 205 -1.86 4.12 1.91
CA VAL A 205 -1.90 2.67 2.11
C VAL A 205 -2.45 2.31 3.48
N THR A 206 -1.92 2.92 4.55
CA THR A 206 -2.36 2.64 5.93
C THR A 206 -3.82 3.07 6.18
N THR A 207 -4.26 4.23 5.65
CA THR A 207 -5.67 4.65 5.71
C THR A 207 -6.57 3.64 5.01
N LEU A 208 -6.24 3.25 3.78
CA LEU A 208 -7.08 2.37 2.98
C LEU A 208 -7.14 0.96 3.55
N SER A 209 -6.01 0.42 4.01
CA SER A 209 -5.98 -0.87 4.70
C SER A 209 -6.76 -0.84 6.01
N CYS A 210 -6.72 0.25 6.79
CA CYS A 210 -7.58 0.42 7.98
C CYS A 210 -9.07 0.25 7.62
N PHE A 211 -9.57 0.99 6.63
CA PHE A 211 -10.95 0.86 6.19
C PHE A 211 -11.26 -0.53 5.59
N SER A 212 -10.30 -1.13 4.88
CA SER A 212 -10.39 -2.50 4.36
C SER A 212 -10.62 -3.51 5.48
N PHE A 213 -9.84 -3.47 6.57
CA PHE A 213 -10.01 -4.36 7.72
C PHE A 213 -11.37 -4.17 8.42
N VAL A 214 -11.84 -2.93 8.58
CA VAL A 214 -13.17 -2.65 9.15
C VAL A 214 -14.26 -3.24 8.26
N LEU A 215 -14.20 -2.96 6.96
CA LEU A 215 -15.19 -3.45 6.00
C LEU A 215 -15.19 -4.98 5.93
N LEU A 216 -14.01 -5.59 5.86
CA LEU A 216 -13.84 -7.04 5.85
C LEU A 216 -14.39 -7.66 7.15
N GLY A 217 -14.15 -7.04 8.31
CA GLY A 217 -14.72 -7.50 9.57
C GLY A 217 -16.25 -7.41 9.62
N ILE A 218 -16.85 -6.35 9.08
CA ILE A 218 -18.31 -6.25 8.96
C ILE A 218 -18.84 -7.35 8.05
N MET A 219 -18.23 -7.55 6.87
CA MET A 219 -18.64 -8.58 5.92
C MET A 219 -18.50 -9.98 6.53
N PHE A 220 -17.38 -10.28 7.16
CA PHE A 220 -17.15 -11.56 7.85
C PHE A 220 -18.18 -11.81 8.96
N TYR A 221 -18.56 -10.79 9.73
CA TYR A 221 -19.60 -10.94 10.74
C TYR A 221 -20.98 -11.21 10.12
N VAL A 222 -21.35 -10.48 9.07
CA VAL A 222 -22.65 -10.62 8.39
C VAL A 222 -22.78 -11.99 7.71
N ILE A 223 -21.72 -12.43 7.04
CA ILE A 223 -21.70 -13.67 6.24
C ILE A 223 -21.38 -14.87 7.13
N ASP A 224 -20.19 -14.94 7.72
CA ASP A 224 -19.70 -16.15 8.39
C ASP A 224 -20.23 -16.35 9.82
N VAL A 225 -20.54 -15.26 10.54
CA VAL A 225 -21.05 -15.36 11.93
C VAL A 225 -22.57 -15.38 11.97
N LYS A 226 -23.22 -14.43 11.30
CA LYS A 226 -24.68 -14.28 11.35
C LYS A 226 -25.42 -15.01 10.22
N ASN A 227 -24.74 -15.39 9.15
CA ASN A 227 -25.34 -16.02 7.97
C ASN A 227 -26.54 -15.23 7.42
N TRP A 228 -26.51 -13.90 7.55
CA TRP A 228 -27.57 -13.01 7.06
C TRP A 228 -27.53 -12.84 5.55
N TRP A 229 -26.36 -13.06 4.94
CA TRP A 229 -26.17 -12.99 3.51
C TRP A 229 -25.20 -14.09 3.07
N GLY A 230 -25.52 -14.78 1.98
CA GLY A 230 -24.68 -15.86 1.44
C GLY A 230 -23.46 -15.38 0.63
N GLY A 231 -23.13 -14.08 0.66
CA GLY A 231 -22.02 -13.48 -0.08
C GLY A 231 -22.23 -13.33 -1.60
N GLN A 232 -23.40 -13.71 -2.10
CA GLN A 232 -23.73 -13.64 -3.53
C GLN A 232 -24.36 -12.28 -3.85
N PRO A 233 -23.80 -11.47 -4.75
CA PRO A 233 -24.42 -10.20 -5.15
C PRO A 233 -25.70 -10.42 -5.95
N PHE A 234 -25.81 -11.55 -6.65
CA PHE A 234 -26.97 -11.93 -7.43
C PHE A 234 -27.36 -13.37 -7.10
N ILE A 235 -28.64 -13.57 -6.78
CA ILE A 235 -29.24 -14.90 -6.66
C ILE A 235 -29.67 -15.26 -8.07
N PHE A 236 -28.92 -16.13 -8.75
CA PHE A 236 -29.35 -16.66 -10.04
C PHE A 236 -30.44 -17.72 -9.81
N PRO A 237 -31.60 -17.61 -10.49
CA PRO A 237 -32.70 -18.57 -10.37
C PRO A 237 -32.37 -19.92 -11.01
#